data_AF-A0A9R0UDD2-F1
#
_entry.id   AF-A0A9R0UDD2-F1
#
_cell.length_a   1.000
_cell.length_b   1.000
_cell.length_c   1.000
_cell.angle_alpha   90.00
_cell.angle_beta   90.00
_cell.angle_gamma   90.00
#
_symmetry.space_group_name_H-M   'P 1'
#
loop_
_entity.id
_entity.type
_entity.pdbx_description
1 polymer ?
#
loop_
_entity_poly.entity_id
_entity_poly.type
_entity_poly.pdbx_seq_one_letter_code
_entity_poly.pdbx_strand_id
1 'polypeptide(L)'
;MHRLEVPAPHTLPFAVGTFDAIGPLSRADFPHRHTFHELVHVTGGTGAHVVDTARRPLRPPHFGVIAPGQVHQWAGVRGLTGHVVLFTDDFLLDHPADRELLRRLSERPWLHLDEHADARVTRLIADLEDEYRRGGAGTESVLRALVHVLVVRVGRLLGTPPPAPTGAVAAEFVRLAGRPGPGPWSVRAHAERLGVTPGHLTEAVKAATGRTAAQLLREARTREAQRFLLRTDLTVRQVASRVGFADPAYFCRFFRRETGLSPGDFRRGGEKHHD
;
A
#
# COMPACT_ATOMS: atom_id res chain seq x y z
N MET A 1 -20.45 0.36 -22.21
CA MET A 1 -19.28 0.75 -21.39
C MET A 1 -18.54 -0.53 -21.04
N HIS A 2 -17.48 -0.84 -21.79
CA HIS A 2 -16.79 -2.13 -21.71
C HIS A 2 -16.01 -2.22 -20.38
N ARG A 3 -16.31 -3.24 -19.57
CA ARG A 3 -15.56 -3.58 -18.36
C ARG A 3 -14.48 -4.58 -18.77
N LEU A 4 -13.22 -4.21 -18.58
CA LEU A 4 -12.10 -5.12 -18.79
C LEU A 4 -11.78 -5.79 -17.47
N GLU A 5 -12.00 -7.09 -17.44
CA GLU A 5 -11.57 -7.96 -16.35
C GLU A 5 -10.25 -8.61 -16.79
N VAL A 6 -9.29 -8.66 -15.87
CA VAL A 6 -8.08 -9.48 -16.04
C VAL A 6 -8.54 -10.94 -16.23
N PRO A 7 -7.94 -11.74 -17.13
CA PRO A 7 -8.43 -13.09 -17.39
C PRO A 7 -8.48 -13.93 -16.09
N ALA A 8 -9.58 -14.67 -15.94
CA ALA A 8 -9.92 -15.84 -15.10
C ALA A 8 -8.91 -16.40 -14.04
N PRO A 9 -9.39 -17.20 -13.04
CA PRO A 9 -8.73 -17.50 -11.75
C PRO A 9 -7.39 -18.26 -11.73
N HIS A 10 -6.70 -18.40 -12.86
CA HIS A 10 -5.42 -19.11 -12.99
C HIS A 10 -4.34 -18.29 -13.72
N THR A 11 -4.63 -17.04 -14.09
CA THR A 11 -3.66 -16.11 -14.66
C THR A 11 -3.18 -15.19 -13.54
N LEU A 12 -1.86 -14.95 -13.46
CA LEU A 12 -1.32 -13.95 -12.52
C LEU A 12 -2.11 -12.65 -12.72
N PRO A 13 -2.59 -11.98 -11.65
CA PRO A 13 -3.35 -10.75 -11.76
C PRO A 13 -2.41 -9.57 -12.02
N PHE A 14 -1.47 -9.77 -12.94
CA PHE A 14 -0.33 -8.93 -13.30
C PHE A 14 -0.01 -9.15 -14.78
N ALA A 15 0.25 -8.08 -15.52
CA ALA A 15 0.80 -8.14 -16.87
C ALA A 15 1.75 -6.95 -17.09
N VAL A 16 2.80 -7.16 -17.87
CA VAL A 16 3.74 -6.11 -18.25
C VAL A 16 4.18 -6.28 -19.70
N GLY A 17 4.33 -5.18 -20.41
CA GLY A 17 4.80 -5.19 -21.79
C GLY A 17 4.73 -3.82 -22.44
N THR A 18 5.15 -3.76 -23.71
CA THR A 18 4.92 -2.58 -24.55
C THR A 18 3.43 -2.36 -24.81
N PHE A 19 3.06 -1.16 -25.24
CA PHE A 19 1.69 -0.89 -25.72
C PHE A 19 1.23 -1.90 -26.80
N ASP A 20 2.12 -2.30 -27.72
CA ASP A 20 1.80 -3.31 -28.73
C ASP A 20 1.57 -4.70 -28.12
N ALA A 21 2.39 -5.08 -27.13
CA ALA A 21 2.37 -6.42 -26.55
C ALA A 21 1.17 -6.68 -25.62
N ILE A 22 0.71 -5.66 -24.87
CA ILE A 22 -0.43 -5.79 -23.94
C ILE A 22 -1.76 -5.93 -24.67
N GLY A 23 -1.84 -5.48 -25.93
CA GLY A 23 -3.01 -5.59 -26.78
C GLY A 23 -3.68 -4.24 -27.07
N PRO A 24 -4.71 -4.23 -27.93
CA PRO A 24 -5.23 -3.02 -28.56
C PRO A 24 -5.80 -1.99 -27.58
N LEU A 25 -6.22 -2.43 -26.40
CA LEU A 25 -6.86 -1.57 -25.40
C LEU A 25 -5.85 -0.68 -24.67
N SER A 26 -4.58 -1.06 -24.61
CA SER A 26 -3.51 -0.20 -24.10
C SER A 26 -3.37 1.10 -24.92
N ARG A 27 -3.89 1.11 -26.15
CA ARG A 27 -3.91 2.25 -27.08
C ARG A 27 -5.32 2.74 -27.41
N ALA A 28 -6.34 2.34 -26.64
CA ALA A 28 -7.71 2.71 -26.94
C ALA A 28 -7.89 4.23 -27.03
N ASP A 29 -8.43 4.67 -28.16
CA ASP A 29 -8.72 6.07 -28.49
C ASP A 29 -10.15 6.48 -28.15
N PHE A 30 -10.89 5.59 -27.48
CA PHE A 30 -12.23 5.80 -26.97
C PHE A 30 -12.26 5.72 -25.42
N PRO A 31 -13.22 6.39 -24.77
CA PRO A 31 -13.30 6.40 -23.32
C PRO A 31 -13.63 5.02 -22.77
N HIS A 32 -12.78 4.52 -21.88
CA HIS A 32 -12.98 3.25 -21.20
C HIS A 32 -12.47 3.30 -19.76
N ARG A 33 -12.80 2.28 -18.96
CA ARG A 33 -12.34 2.12 -17.57
C ARG A 33 -12.05 0.65 -17.30
N HIS A 34 -11.17 0.38 -16.36
CA HIS A 34 -10.80 -0.97 -15.94
C HIS A 34 -10.86 -1.13 -14.41
N THR A 35 -10.83 -2.37 -13.93
CA THR A 35 -10.90 -2.71 -12.50
C THR A 35 -9.53 -2.98 -11.86
N PHE A 36 -8.45 -2.79 -12.61
CA PHE A 36 -7.05 -2.95 -12.18
C PHE A 36 -6.33 -1.59 -12.14
N HIS A 37 -5.16 -1.53 -11.52
CA HIS A 37 -4.23 -0.41 -11.62
C HIS A 37 -3.44 -0.54 -12.93
N GLU A 38 -3.21 0.58 -13.59
CA GLU A 38 -2.37 0.67 -14.79
C GLU A 38 -1.26 1.71 -14.55
N LEU A 39 -0.02 1.25 -14.60
CA LEU A 39 1.16 2.12 -14.64
C LEU A 39 1.60 2.27 -16.08
N VAL A 40 1.87 3.50 -16.51
CA VAL A 40 2.24 3.79 -17.88
C VAL A 40 3.52 4.59 -17.92
N HIS A 41 4.52 4.07 -18.64
CA HIS A 41 5.78 4.74 -18.89
C HIS A 41 5.88 5.04 -20.38
N VAL A 42 5.68 6.29 -20.77
CA VAL A 42 5.74 6.74 -22.17
C VAL A 42 7.15 7.25 -22.47
N THR A 43 7.82 6.62 -23.41
CA THR A 43 9.19 6.99 -23.84
C THR A 43 9.22 7.79 -25.14
N GLY A 44 8.12 7.80 -25.89
CA GLY A 44 8.05 8.50 -27.17
C GLY A 44 6.63 8.62 -27.70
N GLY A 45 6.45 9.53 -28.66
CA GLY A 45 5.18 9.82 -29.30
C GLY A 45 4.64 11.21 -29.01
N THR A 46 3.55 11.54 -29.71
CA THR A 46 2.85 12.83 -29.62
C THR A 46 1.36 12.60 -29.41
N GLY A 47 0.62 13.63 -28.99
CA GLY A 47 -0.81 13.57 -28.74
C GLY A 47 -1.14 13.93 -27.29
N ALA A 48 -2.23 13.36 -26.77
CA ALA A 48 -2.65 13.57 -25.39
C ALA A 48 -3.24 12.30 -24.79
N HIS A 49 -3.20 12.20 -23.46
CA HIS A 49 -4.00 11.27 -22.69
C HIS A 49 -5.11 12.06 -22.00
N VAL A 50 -6.35 11.58 -22.10
CA VAL A 50 -7.49 12.15 -21.39
C VAL A 50 -7.82 11.19 -20.25
N VAL A 51 -7.78 11.67 -19.01
CA VAL A 51 -8.19 10.91 -17.82
C VAL A 51 -9.29 11.70 -17.12
N ASP A 52 -10.41 11.04 -16.91
CA ASP A 52 -11.72 11.53 -16.51
C ASP A 52 -12.20 12.66 -17.42
N THR A 53 -11.80 13.91 -17.14
CA THR A 53 -12.09 15.09 -17.97
C THR A 53 -10.84 15.89 -18.32
N ALA A 54 -9.70 15.54 -17.75
CA ALA A 54 -8.46 16.28 -17.89
C ALA A 54 -7.67 15.79 -19.12
N ARG A 55 -7.60 16.62 -20.15
CA ARG A 55 -6.73 16.39 -21.31
C ARG A 55 -5.30 16.80 -20.98
N ARG A 56 -4.36 15.86 -21.10
CA ARG A 56 -2.94 16.07 -20.79
C ARG A 56 -2.07 15.80 -22.02
N PRO A 57 -1.31 16.79 -22.52
CA PRO A 57 -0.42 16.57 -23.65
C PRO A 57 0.75 15.67 -23.26
N LEU A 58 1.12 14.74 -24.14
CA LEU A 58 2.32 13.93 -23.98
C LEU A 58 3.57 14.80 -24.14
N ARG A 59 4.56 14.66 -23.25
CA ARG A 59 5.90 15.29 -23.43
C ARG A 59 7.08 14.35 -23.06
N PRO A 60 7.13 13.11 -23.60
CA PRO A 60 7.99 12.03 -23.09
C PRO A 60 9.45 12.44 -22.79
N PRO A 61 10.13 11.81 -21.80
CA PRO A 61 9.74 10.59 -21.08
C PRO A 61 8.90 10.86 -19.82
N HIS A 62 7.71 10.25 -19.75
CA HIS A 62 6.69 10.54 -18.73
C HIS A 62 6.18 9.26 -18.07
N PHE A 63 5.77 9.38 -16.81
CA PHE A 63 5.13 8.30 -16.06
C PHE A 63 3.74 8.69 -15.57
N GLY A 64 2.78 7.78 -15.67
CA GLY A 64 1.39 7.98 -15.27
C GLY A 64 0.85 6.77 -14.52
N VAL A 65 -0.18 7.00 -13.71
CA VAL A 65 -0.93 5.95 -13.00
C VAL A 65 -2.42 6.18 -13.26
N ILE A 66 -3.11 5.13 -13.66
CA ILE A 66 -4.56 5.08 -13.80
C ILE A 66 -5.09 4.11 -12.76
N ALA A 67 -5.88 4.63 -11.83
CA ALA A 67 -6.50 3.84 -10.77
C ALA A 67 -7.76 3.11 -11.27
N PRO A 68 -8.13 1.99 -10.63
CA PRO A 68 -9.37 1.29 -10.92
C PRO A 68 -10.58 2.23 -10.96
N GLY A 69 -11.36 2.15 -12.04
CA GLY A 69 -12.58 2.92 -12.22
C GLY A 69 -12.41 4.29 -12.89
N GLN A 70 -11.19 4.81 -13.04
CA GLN A 70 -10.95 6.04 -13.81
C GLN A 70 -11.29 5.81 -15.28
N VAL A 71 -11.93 6.80 -15.90
CA VAL A 71 -12.25 6.76 -17.33
C VAL A 71 -11.08 7.40 -18.07
N HIS A 72 -10.51 6.74 -19.07
CA HIS A 72 -9.38 7.29 -19.82
C HIS A 72 -9.41 6.90 -21.30
N GLN A 73 -8.69 7.67 -22.12
CA GLN A 73 -8.49 7.43 -23.55
C GLN A 73 -7.25 8.14 -24.07
N TRP A 74 -6.66 7.60 -25.14
CA TRP A 74 -5.66 8.31 -25.94
C TRP A 74 -6.34 9.23 -26.96
N ALA A 75 -5.82 10.44 -27.15
CA ALA A 75 -6.41 11.44 -28.03
C ALA A 75 -5.40 11.98 -29.04
N GLY A 76 -5.59 11.63 -30.32
CA GLY A 76 -4.75 12.11 -31.43
C GLY A 76 -3.30 11.66 -31.33
N VAL A 77 -3.08 10.43 -30.84
CA VAL A 77 -1.74 9.93 -30.54
C VAL A 77 -1.05 9.38 -31.79
N ARG A 78 0.24 9.67 -31.94
CA ARG A 78 1.09 9.15 -33.03
C ARG A 78 2.45 8.72 -32.49
N GLY A 79 2.93 7.56 -32.94
CA GLY A 79 4.26 7.04 -32.57
C GLY A 79 4.42 6.75 -31.08
N LEU A 80 3.34 6.29 -30.40
CA LEU A 80 3.36 6.00 -28.97
C LEU A 80 4.26 4.80 -28.67
N THR A 81 5.34 5.06 -27.94
CA THR A 81 6.27 4.04 -27.45
C THR A 81 6.38 4.12 -25.95
N GLY A 82 6.63 2.97 -25.32
CA GLY A 82 6.67 2.85 -23.88
C GLY A 82 6.11 1.51 -23.42
N HIS A 83 5.87 1.42 -22.12
CA HIS A 83 5.48 0.20 -21.44
C HIS A 83 4.29 0.45 -20.51
N VAL A 84 3.55 -0.63 -20.28
CA VAL A 84 2.38 -0.66 -19.42
C VAL A 84 2.56 -1.79 -18.41
N VAL A 85 2.28 -1.51 -17.15
CA VAL A 85 2.24 -2.50 -16.06
C VAL A 85 0.82 -2.51 -15.49
N LEU A 86 0.16 -3.66 -15.55
CA LEU A 86 -1.22 -3.87 -15.12
C LEU A 86 -1.25 -4.79 -13.92
N PHE A 87 -2.01 -4.47 -12.87
CA PHE A 87 -2.23 -5.39 -11.76
C PHE A 87 -3.49 -5.08 -10.95
N THR A 88 -4.07 -6.10 -10.31
CA THR A 88 -5.25 -5.92 -9.43
C THR A 88 -4.87 -5.39 -8.05
N ASP A 89 -5.85 -4.90 -7.29
CA ASP A 89 -5.62 -4.38 -5.94
C ASP A 89 -5.14 -5.45 -4.92
N ASP A 90 -5.46 -6.73 -5.18
CA ASP A 90 -5.03 -7.87 -4.36
C ASP A 90 -3.52 -8.18 -4.54
N PHE A 91 -2.93 -7.73 -5.65
CA PHE A 91 -1.49 -7.82 -5.89
C PHE A 91 -0.67 -6.95 -4.91
N LEU A 92 -1.32 -5.99 -4.25
CA LEU A 92 -0.67 -5.02 -3.34
C LEU A 92 -0.83 -5.36 -1.85
N LEU A 93 -1.44 -6.49 -1.49
CA LEU A 93 -1.83 -6.79 -0.10
C LEU A 93 -0.65 -6.79 0.90
N ASP A 94 0.57 -7.10 0.46
CA ASP A 94 1.77 -7.14 1.31
C ASP A 94 2.34 -5.76 1.64
N HIS A 95 1.96 -4.74 0.86
CA HIS A 95 2.46 -3.37 1.00
C HIS A 95 1.30 -2.36 0.98
N PRO A 96 0.50 -2.24 2.06
CA PRO A 96 -0.66 -1.35 2.10
C PRO A 96 -0.37 0.13 1.82
N ALA A 97 0.87 0.58 2.07
CA ALA A 97 1.32 1.94 1.76
C ALA A 97 1.36 2.23 0.25
N ASP A 98 1.48 1.20 -0.59
CA ASP A 98 1.54 1.35 -2.05
C ASP A 98 0.20 1.80 -2.62
N ARG A 99 -0.92 1.35 -2.03
CA ARG A 99 -2.27 1.80 -2.43
C ARG A 99 -2.44 3.30 -2.29
N GLU A 100 -1.96 3.85 -1.18
CA GLU A 100 -2.02 5.30 -0.94
C GLU A 100 -1.08 6.07 -1.87
N LEU A 101 0.11 5.53 -2.16
CA LEU A 101 1.01 6.14 -3.15
C LEU A 101 0.42 6.14 -4.55
N LEU A 102 -0.18 5.03 -4.98
CA LEU A 102 -0.86 4.92 -6.28
C LEU A 102 -2.03 5.88 -6.40
N ARG A 103 -2.87 5.99 -5.36
CA ARG A 103 -3.94 6.99 -5.29
C ARG A 103 -3.40 8.41 -5.47
N ARG A 104 -2.32 8.76 -4.77
CA ARG A 104 -1.69 10.08 -4.90
C ARG A 104 -1.06 10.31 -6.28
N LEU A 105 -0.53 9.26 -6.91
CA LEU A 105 0.03 9.32 -8.25
C LEU A 105 -1.07 9.50 -9.31
N SER A 106 -2.21 8.83 -9.16
CA SER A 106 -3.33 8.92 -10.11
C SER A 106 -4.08 10.26 -10.05
N GLU A 107 -3.99 10.98 -8.93
CA GLU A 107 -4.54 12.32 -8.77
C GLU A 107 -3.69 13.43 -9.44
N ARG A 108 -2.47 13.10 -9.89
CA ARG A 108 -1.51 14.07 -10.42
C ARG A 108 -1.46 14.04 -11.96
N PRO A 109 -1.00 15.14 -12.61
CA PRO A 109 -0.62 15.07 -14.01
C PRO A 109 0.49 14.03 -14.23
N TRP A 110 0.66 13.60 -15.49
CA TRP A 110 1.84 12.86 -15.92
C TRP A 110 3.12 13.43 -15.34
N LEU A 111 3.89 12.58 -14.68
CA LEU A 111 5.17 12.94 -14.09
C LEU A 111 6.21 12.96 -15.18
N HIS A 112 6.81 14.13 -15.41
CA HIS A 112 8.01 14.21 -16.24
C HIS A 112 9.17 13.55 -15.49
N LEU A 113 9.88 12.65 -16.17
CA LEU A 113 11.05 11.99 -15.62
C LEU A 113 12.30 12.72 -16.11
N ASP A 114 13.19 13.10 -15.18
CA ASP A 114 14.56 13.46 -15.55
C ASP A 114 15.31 12.22 -16.07
N GLU A 115 16.46 12.43 -16.70
CA GLU A 115 17.27 11.36 -17.30
C GLU A 115 17.58 10.22 -16.30
N HIS A 116 17.83 10.57 -15.03
CA HIS A 116 18.19 9.60 -14.01
C HIS A 116 16.99 8.81 -13.49
N ALA A 117 15.83 9.45 -13.35
CA ALA A 117 14.56 8.82 -13.02
C ALA A 117 14.10 7.89 -14.16
N ASP A 118 14.17 8.36 -15.40
CA ASP A 118 13.79 7.63 -16.59
C ASP A 118 14.62 6.35 -16.77
N ALA A 119 15.95 6.45 -16.67
CA ALA A 119 16.84 5.30 -16.76
C ALA A 119 16.54 4.24 -15.67
N ARG A 120 16.18 4.66 -14.46
CA ARG A 120 15.85 3.72 -13.36
C ARG A 120 14.47 3.08 -13.53
N VAL A 121 13.47 3.83 -13.96
CA VAL A 121 12.14 3.30 -14.28
C VAL A 121 12.25 2.27 -15.40
N THR A 122 12.98 2.61 -16.46
CA THR A 122 13.24 1.73 -17.61
C THR A 122 13.86 0.40 -17.17
N ARG A 123 14.89 0.42 -16.30
CA ARG A 123 15.50 -0.81 -15.78
C ARG A 123 14.53 -1.65 -14.96
N LEU A 124 13.75 -1.04 -14.08
CA LEU A 124 12.77 -1.77 -13.26
C LEU A 124 11.68 -2.41 -14.12
N ILE A 125 11.22 -1.72 -15.16
CA ILE A 125 10.25 -2.30 -16.10
C ILE A 125 10.87 -3.44 -16.89
N ALA A 126 12.12 -3.31 -17.33
CA ALA A 126 12.83 -4.42 -18.00
C ALA A 126 12.99 -5.65 -17.07
N ASP A 127 13.30 -5.42 -15.78
CA ASP A 127 13.37 -6.50 -14.78
C ASP A 127 11.99 -7.16 -14.57
N LEU A 128 10.90 -6.38 -14.51
CA LEU A 128 9.54 -6.90 -14.45
C LEU A 128 9.19 -7.76 -15.68
N GLU A 129 9.54 -7.29 -16.88
CA GLU A 129 9.30 -8.02 -18.12
C GLU A 129 10.10 -9.32 -18.22
N ASP A 130 11.36 -9.30 -17.80
CA ASP A 130 12.21 -10.50 -17.80
C ASP A 130 11.66 -11.55 -16.84
N GLU A 131 11.31 -11.15 -15.62
CA GLU A 131 10.69 -12.03 -14.61
C GLU A 131 9.34 -12.58 -15.10
N TYR A 132 8.47 -11.71 -15.63
CA TYR A 132 7.15 -12.12 -16.15
C TYR A 132 7.26 -13.11 -17.31
N ARG A 133 8.27 -12.96 -18.17
CA ARG A 133 8.47 -13.82 -19.35
C ARG A 133 9.13 -15.15 -19.00
N ARG A 134 10.14 -15.14 -18.13
CA ARG A 134 10.88 -16.35 -17.75
C ARG A 134 10.08 -17.23 -16.79
N GLY A 135 9.35 -16.60 -15.86
CA GLY A 135 8.67 -17.29 -14.79
C GLY A 135 9.61 -18.10 -13.90
N GLY A 136 9.03 -18.90 -13.02
CA GLY A 136 9.77 -19.72 -12.05
C GLY A 136 9.09 -19.78 -10.69
N ALA A 137 9.70 -20.54 -9.78
CA ALA A 137 9.25 -20.57 -8.39
C ALA A 137 9.49 -19.19 -7.75
N GLY A 138 8.43 -18.58 -7.22
CA GLY A 138 8.51 -17.28 -6.55
C GLY A 138 8.34 -16.06 -7.45
N THR A 139 8.01 -16.24 -8.74
CA THR A 139 7.81 -15.12 -9.69
C THR A 139 6.84 -14.06 -9.19
N GLU A 140 5.70 -14.46 -8.61
CA GLU A 140 4.75 -13.49 -8.06
C GLU A 140 5.39 -12.61 -6.96
N SER A 141 6.21 -13.20 -6.09
CA SER A 141 6.92 -12.48 -5.03
C SER A 141 7.93 -11.48 -5.59
N VAL A 142 8.69 -11.89 -6.61
CA VAL A 142 9.66 -11.00 -7.29
C VAL A 142 8.93 -9.84 -7.98
N LEU A 143 7.86 -10.13 -8.72
CA LEU A 143 7.05 -9.10 -9.38
C LEU A 143 6.45 -8.12 -8.38
N ARG A 144 5.88 -8.61 -7.26
CA ARG A 144 5.36 -7.75 -6.17
C ARG A 144 6.45 -6.84 -5.61
N ALA A 145 7.65 -7.37 -5.35
CA ALA A 145 8.77 -6.59 -4.85
C ALA A 145 9.24 -5.52 -5.86
N LEU A 146 9.33 -5.87 -7.14
CA LEU A 146 9.72 -4.94 -8.21
C LEU A 146 8.68 -3.83 -8.40
N VAL A 147 7.38 -4.16 -8.38
CA VAL A 147 6.29 -3.16 -8.40
C VAL A 147 6.38 -2.24 -7.19
N HIS A 148 6.55 -2.79 -5.98
CA HIS A 148 6.73 -2.00 -4.76
C HIS A 148 7.88 -0.99 -4.92
N VAL A 149 9.04 -1.45 -5.39
CA VAL A 149 10.21 -0.59 -5.62
C VAL A 149 9.91 0.50 -6.66
N LEU A 150 9.23 0.15 -7.76
CA LEU A 150 8.83 1.09 -8.79
C LEU A 150 7.91 2.18 -8.24
N VAL A 151 6.81 1.79 -7.58
CA VAL A 151 5.82 2.71 -7.01
C VAL A 151 6.44 3.62 -5.96
N VAL A 152 7.26 3.08 -5.05
CA VAL A 152 7.94 3.88 -4.03
C VAL A 152 8.92 4.88 -4.64
N ARG A 153 9.68 4.49 -5.67
CA ARG A 153 10.64 5.39 -6.33
C ARG A 153 9.95 6.50 -7.11
N VAL A 154 8.93 6.18 -7.91
CA VAL A 154 8.14 7.18 -8.63
C VAL A 154 7.39 8.08 -7.63
N GLY A 155 6.84 7.51 -6.56
CA GLY A 155 6.17 8.27 -5.50
C GLY A 155 7.05 9.31 -4.81
N ARG A 156 8.38 9.11 -4.75
CA ARG A 156 9.33 10.13 -4.25
C ARG A 156 9.43 11.36 -5.16
N LEU A 157 9.13 11.22 -6.46
CA LEU A 157 9.12 12.32 -7.43
C LEU A 157 7.96 13.29 -7.21
N LEU A 158 6.88 12.85 -6.54
CA LEU A 158 5.79 13.74 -6.12
C LEU A 158 6.25 14.81 -5.11
N GLY A 159 7.49 14.72 -4.64
CA GLY A 159 7.93 15.33 -3.41
C GLY A 159 7.30 14.62 -2.21
N THR A 160 7.96 14.71 -1.06
CA THR A 160 7.21 14.62 0.18
C THR A 160 6.13 15.71 0.12
N PRO A 161 4.83 15.39 0.30
CA PRO A 161 3.91 16.46 0.61
C PRO A 161 4.53 17.15 1.83
N PRO A 162 4.58 18.49 1.90
CA PRO A 162 4.97 19.13 3.15
C PRO A 162 4.12 18.45 4.21
N PRO A 163 4.72 17.83 5.25
CA PRO A 163 3.90 17.25 6.27
C PRO A 163 3.02 18.38 6.76
N ALA A 164 1.72 18.33 6.45
CA ALA A 164 0.78 19.00 7.31
C ALA A 164 1.18 18.49 8.71
N PRO A 165 1.44 19.36 9.69
CA PRO A 165 1.96 18.96 10.99
C PRO A 165 1.21 17.73 11.55
N THR A 166 -0.10 17.72 11.30
CA THR A 166 -1.07 16.66 11.55
C THR A 166 -0.74 15.31 10.88
N GLY A 167 -0.36 15.29 9.59
CA GLY A 167 -0.05 14.06 8.85
C GLY A 167 1.26 13.38 9.29
N ALA A 168 2.30 14.17 9.62
CA ALA A 168 3.54 13.62 10.19
C ALA A 168 3.32 13.04 11.59
N VAL A 169 2.54 13.74 12.44
CA VAL A 169 2.17 13.26 13.78
C VAL A 169 1.40 11.94 13.69
N ALA A 170 0.45 11.82 12.76
CA ALA A 170 -0.30 10.58 12.55
C ALA A 170 0.58 9.42 12.04
N ALA A 171 1.41 9.68 11.03
CA ALA A 171 2.30 8.65 10.46
C ALA A 171 3.32 8.16 11.49
N GLU A 172 3.90 9.07 12.27
CA GLU A 172 4.83 8.73 13.33
C GLU A 172 4.14 7.94 14.44
N PHE A 173 2.93 8.33 14.85
CA PHE A 173 2.15 7.57 15.81
C PHE A 173 1.87 6.13 15.35
N VAL A 174 1.45 5.94 14.10
CA VAL A 174 1.19 4.61 13.53
C VAL A 174 2.46 3.75 13.56
N ARG A 175 3.61 4.33 13.24
CA ARG A 175 4.92 3.67 13.32
C ARG A 175 5.24 3.23 14.76
N LEU A 176 5.05 4.11 15.73
CA LEU A 176 5.31 3.82 17.15
C LEU A 176 4.35 2.77 17.71
N ALA A 177 3.07 2.84 17.34
CA ALA A 177 2.05 1.88 17.75
C ALA A 177 2.25 0.50 17.09
N GLY A 178 2.80 0.44 15.87
CA GLY A 178 3.03 -0.80 15.13
C GLY A 178 4.25 -1.60 15.59
N ARG A 179 5.19 -0.96 16.30
CA ARG A 179 6.37 -1.60 16.90
C ARG A 179 6.41 -1.32 18.40
N PRO A 180 5.48 -1.88 19.17
CA PRO A 180 5.42 -1.61 20.60
C PRO A 180 6.67 -2.18 21.29
N GLY A 181 7.61 -1.29 21.64
CA GLY A 181 8.73 -1.60 22.52
C GLY A 181 8.32 -1.57 24.00
N PRO A 182 9.27 -1.75 24.93
CA PRO A 182 9.04 -1.50 26.34
C PRO A 182 8.74 0.00 26.55
N GLY A 183 7.45 0.34 26.64
CA GLY A 183 7.01 1.73 26.71
C GLY A 183 5.52 1.87 27.05
N PRO A 184 5.08 3.10 27.39
CA PRO A 184 3.72 3.35 27.85
C PRO A 184 2.70 3.23 26.71
N TRP A 185 1.72 2.34 26.91
CA TRP A 185 0.66 2.04 25.96
C TRP A 185 -0.51 3.06 25.96
N SER A 186 -0.23 4.34 26.17
CA SER A 186 -1.27 5.38 26.29
C SER A 186 -1.16 6.43 25.19
N VAL A 187 -2.31 6.97 24.76
CA VAL A 187 -2.37 8.08 23.80
C VAL A 187 -1.61 9.29 24.34
N ARG A 188 -1.74 9.56 25.65
CA ARG A 188 -1.06 10.67 26.31
C ARG A 188 0.47 10.58 26.18
N ALA A 189 1.06 9.44 26.49
CA ALA A 189 2.51 9.30 26.43
C ALA A 189 3.05 9.40 24.99
N HIS A 190 2.29 8.91 24.02
CA HIS A 190 2.63 9.11 22.60
C HIS A 190 2.51 10.57 22.20
N ALA A 191 1.47 11.28 22.66
CA ALA A 191 1.29 12.71 22.38
C ALA A 191 2.44 13.55 22.97
N GLU A 192 2.82 13.29 24.23
CA GLU A 192 3.96 13.93 24.90
C GLU A 192 5.27 13.69 24.13
N ARG A 193 5.53 12.45 23.73
CA ARG A 193 6.72 12.08 22.94
C ARG A 193 6.75 12.74 21.55
N LEU A 194 5.58 13.04 20.98
CA LEU A 194 5.42 13.69 19.69
C LEU A 194 5.31 15.23 19.80
N GLY A 195 5.37 15.79 21.01
CA GLY A 195 5.27 17.23 21.23
C GLY A 195 3.88 17.81 20.93
N VAL A 196 2.82 17.02 21.04
CA VAL A 196 1.44 17.44 20.73
C VAL A 196 0.46 17.14 21.87
N THR A 197 -0.73 17.73 21.81
CA THR A 197 -1.80 17.38 22.75
C THR A 197 -2.46 16.03 22.38
N PRO A 198 -3.00 15.27 23.34
CA PRO A 198 -3.69 14.01 23.06
C PRO A 198 -4.91 14.17 22.13
N GLY A 199 -5.61 15.30 22.22
CA GLY A 199 -6.72 15.65 21.34
C GLY A 199 -6.24 15.87 19.91
N HIS A 200 -5.20 16.67 19.72
CA HIS A 200 -4.61 16.89 18.40
C HIS A 200 -4.09 15.59 17.77
N LEU A 201 -3.43 14.73 18.56
CA LEU A 201 -3.00 13.42 18.11
C LEU A 201 -4.18 12.54 17.67
N THR A 202 -5.27 12.54 18.43
CA THR A 202 -6.45 11.73 18.11
C THR A 202 -7.12 12.19 16.81
N GLU A 203 -7.31 13.49 16.63
CA GLU A 203 -7.86 14.05 15.40
C GLU A 203 -6.95 13.80 14.19
N ALA A 204 -5.64 13.97 14.38
CA ALA A 204 -4.65 13.69 13.35
C ALA A 204 -4.70 12.24 12.86
N VAL A 205 -4.71 11.30 13.80
CA VAL A 205 -4.76 9.86 13.51
C VAL A 205 -6.11 9.48 12.90
N LYS A 206 -7.21 10.06 13.38
CA LYS A 206 -8.55 9.81 12.84
C LYS A 206 -8.69 10.32 11.41
N ALA A 207 -8.19 11.52 11.11
CA ALA A 207 -8.17 12.07 9.75
C ALA A 207 -7.34 11.22 8.79
N ALA A 208 -6.19 10.68 9.25
CA ALA A 208 -5.29 9.90 8.43
C ALA A 208 -5.69 8.42 8.26
N THR A 209 -6.35 7.83 9.25
CA THR A 209 -6.58 6.37 9.31
C THR A 209 -8.06 5.96 9.41
N GLY A 210 -8.98 6.92 9.57
CA GLY A 210 -10.39 6.68 9.87
C GLY A 210 -10.65 6.16 11.30
N ARG A 211 -9.60 5.97 12.11
CA ARG A 211 -9.65 5.28 13.40
C ARG A 211 -8.98 6.13 14.47
N THR A 212 -9.41 6.01 15.73
CA THR A 212 -8.82 6.81 16.81
C THR A 212 -7.48 6.24 17.28
N ALA A 213 -6.62 7.10 17.81
CA ALA A 213 -5.36 6.70 18.43
C ALA A 213 -5.54 5.60 19.49
N ALA A 214 -6.61 5.69 20.29
CA ALA A 214 -6.95 4.69 21.29
C ALA A 214 -7.36 3.33 20.68
N GLN A 215 -8.05 3.31 19.54
CA GLN A 215 -8.38 2.06 18.83
C GLN A 215 -7.10 1.37 18.34
N LEU A 216 -6.21 2.12 17.69
CA LEU A 216 -4.96 1.57 17.17
C LEU A 216 -4.05 1.02 18.27
N LEU A 217 -3.96 1.71 19.42
CA LEU A 217 -3.20 1.20 20.57
C LEU A 217 -3.81 -0.07 21.16
N ARG A 218 -5.14 -0.17 21.26
CA ARG A 218 -5.80 -1.39 21.76
C ARG A 218 -5.51 -2.59 20.87
N GLU A 219 -5.57 -2.43 19.56
CA GLU A 219 -5.27 -3.51 18.62
C GLU A 219 -3.80 -3.89 18.60
N ALA A 220 -2.90 -2.91 18.65
CA ALA A 220 -1.47 -3.17 18.78
C ALA A 220 -1.18 -3.96 20.07
N ARG A 221 -1.81 -3.57 21.18
CA ARG A 221 -1.66 -4.23 22.48
C ARG A 221 -2.20 -5.65 22.47
N THR A 222 -3.33 -5.87 21.79
CA THR A 222 -3.93 -7.20 21.63
C THR A 222 -3.02 -8.10 20.80
N ARG A 223 -2.53 -7.61 19.65
CA ARG A 223 -1.60 -8.35 18.79
C ARG A 223 -0.31 -8.74 19.52
N GLU A 224 0.23 -7.83 20.32
CA GLU A 224 1.44 -8.12 21.12
C GLU A 224 1.16 -9.17 22.21
N ALA A 225 0.03 -9.06 22.90
CA ALA A 225 -0.38 -10.05 23.89
C ALA A 225 -0.54 -11.44 23.25
N GLN A 226 -1.19 -11.53 22.09
CA GLN A 226 -1.30 -12.78 21.32
C GLN A 226 0.07 -13.35 20.96
N ARG A 227 1.01 -12.50 20.53
CA ARG A 227 2.38 -12.93 20.21
C ARG A 227 3.10 -13.53 21.42
N PHE A 228 3.02 -12.88 22.58
CA PHE A 228 3.61 -13.43 23.81
C PHE A 228 2.92 -14.73 24.22
N LEU A 229 1.60 -14.82 24.13
CA LEU A 229 0.86 -16.03 24.51
C LEU A 229 1.21 -17.23 23.64
N LEU A 230 1.56 -17.03 22.36
CA LEU A 230 1.86 -18.09 21.39
C LEU A 230 3.35 -18.44 21.27
N ARG A 231 4.25 -17.48 21.53
CA ARG A 231 5.69 -17.64 21.24
C ARG A 231 6.58 -17.69 22.47
N THR A 232 6.00 -17.67 23.67
CA THR A 232 6.76 -17.68 24.92
C THR A 232 6.02 -18.44 26.02
N ASP A 233 6.76 -18.97 26.98
CA ASP A 233 6.21 -19.66 28.16
C ASP A 233 5.81 -18.70 29.29
N LEU A 234 5.69 -17.40 28.98
CA LEU A 234 5.32 -16.39 29.98
C LEU A 234 3.96 -16.71 30.60
N THR A 235 3.84 -16.56 31.91
CA THR A 235 2.52 -16.65 32.58
C THR A 235 1.60 -15.52 32.11
N VAL A 236 0.28 -15.73 32.21
CA VAL A 236 -0.73 -14.68 31.89
C VAL A 236 -0.46 -13.38 32.66
N ARG A 237 -0.01 -13.47 33.91
CA ARG A 237 0.41 -12.31 34.73
C ARG A 237 1.62 -11.59 34.12
N GLN A 238 2.64 -12.33 33.67
CA GLN A 238 3.82 -11.72 33.03
C GLN A 238 3.48 -11.09 31.68
N VAL A 239 2.60 -11.71 30.90
CA VAL A 239 2.10 -11.12 29.64
C VAL A 239 1.34 -9.83 29.92
N ALA A 240 0.42 -9.84 30.88
CA ALA A 240 -0.31 -8.65 31.32
C ALA A 240 0.65 -7.50 31.67
N SER A 241 1.68 -7.78 32.46
CA SER A 241 2.70 -6.79 32.82
C SER A 241 3.45 -6.24 31.61
N ARG A 242 3.86 -7.10 30.65
CA ARG A 242 4.61 -6.66 29.45
C ARG A 242 3.77 -5.80 28.51
N VAL A 243 2.47 -6.06 28.43
CA VAL A 243 1.54 -5.24 27.62
C VAL A 243 0.90 -4.10 28.41
N GLY A 244 1.49 -3.74 29.55
CA GLY A 244 1.16 -2.50 30.28
C GLY A 244 -0.08 -2.58 31.17
N PHE A 245 -0.43 -3.76 31.69
CA PHE A 245 -1.48 -3.95 32.68
C PHE A 245 -0.89 -4.28 34.05
N ALA A 246 -1.21 -3.45 35.05
CA ALA A 246 -0.85 -3.71 36.46
C ALA A 246 -1.73 -4.81 37.10
N ASP A 247 -3.00 -4.88 36.70
CA ASP A 247 -3.95 -5.89 37.17
C ASP A 247 -4.17 -6.99 36.10
N PRO A 248 -3.73 -8.23 36.35
CA PRO A 248 -3.98 -9.36 35.46
C PRO A 248 -5.48 -9.64 35.22
N ALA A 249 -6.36 -9.38 36.20
CA ALA A 249 -7.79 -9.61 36.02
C ALA A 249 -8.38 -8.62 35.00
N TYR A 250 -7.95 -7.35 35.06
CA TYR A 250 -8.32 -6.36 34.05
C TYR A 250 -7.77 -6.72 32.66
N PHE A 251 -6.53 -7.24 32.57
CA PHE A 251 -5.99 -7.78 31.31
C PHE A 251 -6.86 -8.90 30.75
N CYS A 252 -7.27 -9.87 31.56
CA CYS A 252 -8.12 -10.98 31.10
C CYS A 252 -9.46 -10.47 30.54
N ARG A 253 -10.10 -9.50 31.21
CA ARG A 253 -11.34 -8.86 30.72
C ARG A 253 -11.11 -8.11 29.41
N PHE A 254 -10.02 -7.34 29.33
CA PHE A 254 -9.60 -6.64 28.13
C PHE A 254 -9.41 -7.64 26.97
N PHE A 255 -8.55 -8.64 27.15
CA PHE A 255 -8.20 -9.60 26.11
C PHE A 255 -9.43 -10.37 25.61
N ARG A 256 -10.32 -10.79 26.52
CA ARG A 256 -11.58 -11.45 26.14
C ARG A 256 -12.51 -10.55 25.36
N ARG A 257 -12.58 -9.26 25.69
CA ARG A 257 -13.37 -8.30 24.90
C ARG A 257 -12.81 -8.12 23.49
N GLU A 258 -11.49 -8.06 23.33
CA GLU A 258 -10.86 -7.83 22.02
C GLU A 258 -10.77 -9.10 21.15
N THR A 259 -10.74 -10.30 21.75
CA THR A 259 -10.50 -11.58 21.04
C THR A 259 -11.63 -12.61 21.13
N GLY A 260 -12.61 -12.40 22.02
CA GLY A 260 -13.66 -13.38 22.34
C GLY A 260 -13.22 -14.49 23.30
N LEU A 261 -11.93 -14.72 23.50
CA LEU A 261 -11.38 -15.83 24.29
C LEU A 261 -10.64 -15.33 25.54
N SER A 262 -10.54 -16.16 26.58
CA SER A 262 -9.61 -15.85 27.67
C SER A 262 -8.15 -16.02 27.20
N PRO A 263 -7.16 -15.33 27.80
CA PRO A 263 -5.76 -15.53 27.45
C PRO A 263 -5.29 -16.99 27.53
N GLY A 264 -5.82 -17.74 28.52
CA GLY A 264 -5.50 -19.16 28.70
C GLY A 264 -6.14 -20.04 27.64
N ASP A 265 -7.41 -19.79 27.28
CA ASP A 265 -8.07 -20.50 26.18
C ASP A 265 -7.37 -20.23 24.85
N PHE A 266 -6.97 -18.99 24.61
CA PHE A 266 -6.24 -18.58 23.40
C PHE A 266 -4.90 -19.33 23.26
N ARG A 267 -4.16 -19.51 24.36
CA ARG A 267 -2.91 -20.29 24.36
C ARG A 267 -3.15 -21.75 23.99
N ARG A 268 -4.11 -22.40 24.64
CA ARG A 268 -4.46 -23.81 24.39
C ARG A 268 -5.00 -24.05 22.98
N GLY A 269 -5.69 -23.07 22.40
CA GLY A 269 -6.18 -23.12 21.03
C GLY A 269 -5.07 -23.04 19.99
N GLY A 270 -3.97 -22.35 20.27
CA GLY A 270 -2.79 -22.26 19.41
C GLY A 270 -1.98 -23.56 19.33
N GLU A 271 -1.97 -24.35 20.41
CA GLU A 271 -1.27 -25.65 20.47
C GLU A 271 -1.92 -26.72 19.58
N LYS A 272 -3.20 -26.58 19.20
CA LYS A 272 -3.92 -27.57 18.36
C LYS A 272 -3.76 -27.38 16.84
N HIS A 273 -3.08 -26.33 16.39
CA HIS A 273 -2.88 -26.02 14.96
C HIS A 273 -1.40 -26.12 14.53
N HIS A 274 -0.59 -26.87 15.29
CA HIS A 274 0.84 -27.07 15.02
C HIS A 274 1.31 -28.52 15.19
N ASP A 275 0.41 -29.47 14.93
CA ASP A 275 0.72 -30.88 14.67
C ASP A 275 0.17 -31.28 13.29
#